data_AF-A0A420WVJ7-F1
#
_entry.id   AF-A0A420WVJ7-F1
#
_cell.length_a   1.000
_cell.length_b   1.000
_cell.length_c   1.000
_cell.angle_alpha   90.00
_cell.angle_beta   90.00
_cell.angle_gamma   90.00
#
_symmetry.space_group_name_H-M   'P 1'
#
loop_
_entity.id
_entity.type
_entity.pdbx_description
1 polymer ?
#
loop_
_entity_poly.entity_id
_entity_poly.type
_entity_poly.pdbx_seq_one_letter_code
_entity_poly.pdbx_strand_id
1 'polypeptide(L)'
;MKFSPSELSFLPDALLEAYRKAGSLPDDLVSISDDQYREYALSSTPAGKVLSADSNGMPAWVDVPTPEPQPAETRRASAIARIDTRAGAVRAAYASDGILVDAEYQQALTAAQNWDAAGRPADDVPDDVQAWADATGNDAGWAADDIISTAEAWSHALSQIRRVRLTGKEAIRAAADDADFDALAQQYIDQLEQIEAAVPEDM
;
A
#
# COMPACT_ATOMS: atom_id res chain seq x y z
N MET A 1 47.76 -0.35 -6.03
CA MET A 1 46.35 -0.81 -6.02
C MET A 1 45.87 -0.99 -7.45
N LYS A 2 44.96 -1.92 -7.71
CA LYS A 2 44.28 -2.08 -9.00
C LYS A 2 42.81 -1.70 -8.90
N PHE A 3 42.24 -1.18 -9.97
CA PHE A 3 40.80 -0.95 -10.13
C PHE A 3 40.32 -1.68 -11.38
N SER A 4 39.17 -2.34 -11.30
CA SER A 4 38.46 -2.90 -12.44
C SER A 4 37.30 -1.96 -12.82
N PRO A 5 37.33 -1.34 -14.00
CA PRO A 5 36.21 -0.54 -14.52
C PRO A 5 34.89 -1.30 -14.64
N SER A 6 34.91 -2.53 -15.15
CA SER A 6 33.70 -3.32 -15.39
C SER A 6 33.06 -3.84 -14.11
N GLU A 7 33.86 -4.15 -13.09
CA GLU A 7 33.38 -4.64 -11.79
C GLU A 7 33.30 -3.56 -10.72
N LEU A 8 33.72 -2.31 -11.03
CA LEU A 8 33.82 -1.18 -10.11
C LEU A 8 34.48 -1.54 -8.77
N SER A 9 35.52 -2.38 -8.85
CA SER A 9 36.12 -3.05 -7.70
C SER A 9 37.60 -2.71 -7.56
N PHE A 10 38.08 -2.64 -6.31
CA PHE A 10 39.48 -2.33 -5.98
C PHE A 10 40.20 -3.58 -5.47
N LEU A 11 41.34 -3.92 -6.08
CA LEU A 11 42.10 -5.14 -5.78
C LEU A 11 43.54 -4.79 -5.34
N PRO A 12 43.98 -5.25 -4.16
CA PRO A 12 45.37 -5.08 -3.73
C PRO A 12 46.34 -5.86 -4.62
N ASP A 13 47.48 -5.25 -4.98
CA ASP A 13 48.50 -5.89 -5.84
C ASP A 13 48.99 -7.23 -5.27
N ALA A 14 49.09 -7.32 -3.95
CA ALA A 14 49.54 -8.52 -3.24
C ALA A 14 48.59 -9.73 -3.40
N LEU A 15 47.33 -9.51 -3.80
CA LEU A 15 46.33 -10.57 -3.94
C LEU A 15 46.06 -10.97 -5.39
N LEU A 16 46.64 -10.28 -6.38
CA LEU A 16 46.32 -10.53 -7.80
C LEU A 16 46.62 -11.97 -8.23
N GLU A 17 47.68 -12.58 -7.72
CA GLU A 17 48.01 -13.97 -8.04
C GLU A 17 46.99 -14.96 -7.45
N ALA A 18 46.43 -14.66 -6.28
CA ALA A 18 45.39 -15.48 -5.67
C ALA A 18 44.10 -15.42 -6.50
N TYR A 19 43.67 -14.22 -6.92
CA TYR A 19 42.53 -14.03 -7.82
C TYR A 19 42.76 -14.71 -9.18
N ARG A 20 43.98 -14.61 -9.73
CA ARG A 20 44.36 -15.28 -10.99
C ARG A 20 44.23 -16.79 -10.87
N LYS A 21 44.78 -17.38 -9.79
CA LYS A 21 44.71 -18.81 -9.53
C LYS A 21 43.27 -19.29 -9.28
N ALA A 22 42.43 -18.44 -8.70
CA ALA A 22 41.01 -18.69 -8.49
C ALA A 22 40.15 -18.49 -9.76
N GLY A 23 40.71 -17.94 -10.84
CA GLY A 23 39.98 -17.64 -12.08
C GLY A 23 38.98 -16.48 -11.95
N SER A 24 39.17 -15.61 -10.96
CA SER A 24 38.29 -14.47 -10.65
C SER A 24 38.99 -13.11 -10.79
N LEU A 25 40.15 -13.08 -11.44
CA LEU A 25 40.85 -11.83 -11.72
C LEU A 25 40.21 -11.14 -12.93
N PRO A 26 39.75 -9.89 -12.81
CA PRO A 26 39.26 -9.13 -13.95
C PRO A 26 40.37 -8.88 -14.99
N ASP A 27 40.01 -8.83 -16.27
CA ASP A 27 40.97 -8.62 -17.37
C ASP A 27 41.26 -7.13 -17.65
N ASP A 28 40.48 -6.22 -17.04
CA ASP A 28 40.48 -4.78 -17.33
C ASP A 28 41.17 -3.93 -16.25
N LEU A 29 42.08 -4.53 -15.48
CA LEU A 29 42.72 -3.87 -14.34
C LEU A 29 43.59 -2.68 -14.74
N VAL A 30 43.25 -1.51 -14.21
CA VAL A 30 44.07 -0.30 -14.27
C VAL A 30 44.81 -0.09 -12.95
N SER A 31 45.98 0.56 -13.01
CA SER A 31 46.72 0.92 -11.79
C SER A 31 46.25 2.27 -11.29
N ILE A 32 45.94 2.36 -10.01
CA ILE A 32 45.54 3.61 -9.37
C ILE A 32 46.53 3.98 -8.25
N SER A 33 46.65 5.28 -7.96
CA SER A 33 47.45 5.78 -6.84
C SER A 33 46.78 5.53 -5.49
N ASP A 34 47.56 5.64 -4.42
CA ASP A 34 47.02 5.56 -3.06
C ASP A 34 46.01 6.68 -2.76
N ASP A 35 46.20 7.87 -3.33
CA ASP A 35 45.27 8.98 -3.17
C ASP A 35 43.93 8.69 -3.87
N GLN A 36 43.96 8.14 -5.09
CA GLN A 36 42.76 7.69 -5.79
C GLN A 36 42.05 6.57 -5.03
N TYR A 37 42.80 5.60 -4.50
CA TYR A 37 42.21 4.55 -3.66
C TYR A 37 41.56 5.13 -2.39
N ARG A 38 42.19 6.10 -1.73
CA ARG A 38 41.61 6.79 -0.56
C ARG A 38 40.33 7.53 -0.91
N GLU A 39 40.33 8.25 -2.02
CA GLU A 39 39.18 9.04 -2.47
C GLU A 39 37.99 8.16 -2.86
N TYR A 40 38.21 7.11 -3.65
CA TYR A 40 37.13 6.36 -4.28
C TYR A 40 36.72 5.07 -3.57
N ALA A 41 37.59 4.49 -2.73
CA ALA A 41 37.32 3.24 -2.04
C ALA A 41 37.17 3.38 -0.51
N LEU A 42 37.87 4.34 0.10
CA LEU A 42 37.91 4.49 1.57
C LEU A 42 37.05 5.65 2.10
N SER A 43 36.77 6.65 1.27
CA SER A 43 35.94 7.79 1.65
C SER A 43 34.45 7.47 1.46
N SER A 44 33.59 8.20 2.19
CA SER A 44 32.14 8.08 2.00
C SER A 44 31.71 8.56 0.62
N THR A 45 30.82 7.81 -0.03
CA THR A 45 30.18 8.20 -1.29
C THR A 45 29.54 9.58 -1.13
N PRO A 46 29.89 10.57 -1.99
CA PRO A 46 29.27 11.88 -1.96
C PRO A 46 27.76 11.80 -2.23
N ALA A 47 26.99 12.72 -1.65
CA ALA A 47 25.54 12.76 -1.86
C ALA A 47 25.19 12.90 -3.35
N GLY A 48 24.31 12.04 -3.85
CA GLY A 48 23.88 12.04 -5.25
C GLY A 48 24.92 11.53 -6.25
N LYS A 49 26.03 10.94 -5.79
CA LYS A 49 27.06 10.33 -6.65
C LYS A 49 27.08 8.82 -6.51
N VAL A 50 27.59 8.15 -7.53
CA VAL A 50 27.96 6.72 -7.53
C VAL A 50 29.36 6.54 -8.11
N LEU A 51 30.04 5.47 -7.68
CA LEU A 51 31.33 5.10 -8.24
C LEU A 51 31.11 4.61 -9.68
N SER A 52 31.95 5.08 -10.58
CA SER A 52 32.01 4.64 -11.98
C SER A 52 33.44 4.68 -12.48
N ALA A 53 33.64 4.37 -13.76
CA ALA A 53 34.91 4.52 -14.45
C ALA A 53 34.82 5.64 -15.50
N ASP A 54 35.81 6.52 -15.56
CA ASP A 54 35.91 7.56 -16.58
C ASP A 54 36.33 6.98 -17.96
N SER A 55 36.49 7.85 -18.97
CA SER A 55 36.89 7.43 -20.31
C SER A 55 38.29 6.79 -20.40
N ASN A 56 39.10 6.89 -19.34
CA ASN A 56 40.43 6.28 -19.24
C ASN A 56 40.40 5.00 -18.38
N GLY A 57 39.23 4.57 -17.90
CA GLY A 57 39.07 3.44 -16.99
C GLY A 57 39.47 3.76 -15.55
N MET A 58 39.62 5.03 -15.16
CA MET A 58 39.98 5.42 -13.80
C MET A 58 38.72 5.59 -12.95
N PRO A 59 38.77 5.33 -11.62
CA PRO A 59 37.62 5.52 -10.75
C PRO A 59 37.19 6.98 -10.72
N ALA A 60 35.88 7.23 -10.80
CA ALA A 60 35.29 8.55 -10.81
C ALA A 60 33.93 8.57 -10.11
N TRP A 61 33.60 9.70 -9.47
CA TRP A 61 32.27 9.95 -8.92
C TRP A 61 31.38 10.57 -9.99
N VAL A 62 30.43 9.81 -10.50
CA VAL A 62 29.43 10.30 -11.47
C VAL A 62 28.11 10.58 -10.76
N ASP A 63 27.30 11.48 -11.31
CA ASP A 63 25.95 11.70 -10.78
C ASP A 63 25.15 10.40 -10.87
N VAL A 64 24.36 10.11 -9.81
CA VAL A 64 23.37 9.04 -9.85
C VAL A 64 22.52 9.28 -11.09
N PRO A 65 22.50 8.34 -12.06
CA PRO A 65 21.69 8.53 -13.24
C PRO A 65 20.23 8.68 -12.79
N THR A 66 19.58 9.75 -13.25
CA THR A 66 18.15 9.94 -13.02
C THR A 66 17.45 8.70 -13.58
N PRO A 67 16.66 7.97 -12.79
CA PRO A 67 15.96 6.80 -13.29
C PRO A 67 15.10 7.21 -14.49
N GLU A 68 15.13 6.40 -15.54
CA GLU A 68 14.30 6.66 -16.71
C GLU A 68 12.83 6.70 -16.29
N PRO A 69 12.04 7.65 -16.83
CA PRO A 69 10.62 7.73 -16.51
C PRO A 69 9.94 6.44 -16.93
N GLN A 70 9.20 5.83 -16.00
CA GLN A 70 8.45 4.62 -16.27
C GLN A 70 7.41 4.84 -17.39
N PRO A 71 7.13 3.83 -18.23
CA PRO A 71 6.07 3.89 -19.22
C PRO A 71 4.74 4.29 -18.59
N ALA A 72 3.93 5.07 -19.32
CA ALA A 72 2.63 5.54 -18.83
C ALA A 72 1.72 4.38 -18.38
N GLU A 73 1.71 3.27 -19.14
CA GLU A 73 0.98 2.05 -18.80
C GLU A 73 1.35 1.50 -17.42
N THR A 74 2.65 1.45 -17.10
CA THR A 74 3.14 0.97 -15.79
C THR A 74 2.72 1.91 -14.67
N ARG A 75 2.91 3.23 -14.84
CA ARG A 75 2.49 4.23 -13.86
C ARG A 75 0.98 4.18 -13.61
N ARG A 76 0.19 4.03 -14.67
CA ARG A 76 -1.28 3.90 -14.62
C ARG A 76 -1.70 2.65 -13.86
N ALA A 77 -1.08 1.50 -14.13
CA ALA A 77 -1.35 0.26 -13.42
C ALA A 77 -1.02 0.36 -11.92
N SER A 78 0.12 0.98 -11.57
CA SER A 78 0.51 1.23 -10.18
C SER A 78 -0.50 2.13 -9.46
N ALA A 79 -0.95 3.21 -10.09
CA ALA A 79 -1.95 4.11 -9.52
C ALA A 79 -3.30 3.42 -9.27
N ILE A 80 -3.77 2.59 -10.20
CA ILE A 80 -4.98 1.76 -10.02
C ILE A 80 -4.80 0.79 -8.86
N ALA A 81 -3.67 0.12 -8.77
CA ALA A 81 -3.37 -0.83 -7.71
C ALA A 81 -3.39 -0.15 -6.33
N ARG A 82 -2.84 1.06 -6.20
CA ARG A 82 -2.89 1.85 -4.96
C ARG A 82 -4.33 2.10 -4.49
N ILE A 83 -5.23 2.49 -5.40
CA ILE A 83 -6.66 2.69 -5.09
C ILE A 83 -7.31 1.36 -4.66
N ASP A 84 -7.06 0.27 -5.39
CA ASP A 84 -7.62 -1.05 -5.05
C ASP A 84 -7.11 -1.54 -3.67
N THR A 85 -5.81 -1.38 -3.38
CA THR A 85 -5.21 -1.73 -2.09
C THR A 85 -5.80 -0.90 -0.96
N ARG A 86 -5.88 0.43 -1.09
CA ARG A 86 -6.48 1.26 -0.03
C ARG A 86 -7.95 0.90 0.19
N ALA A 87 -8.72 0.74 -0.88
CA ALA A 87 -10.13 0.35 -0.75
C ALA A 87 -10.29 -1.03 -0.09
N GLY A 88 -9.34 -1.95 -0.31
CA GLY A 88 -9.28 -3.24 0.39
C GLY A 88 -9.00 -3.07 1.89
N ALA A 89 -8.01 -2.25 2.24
CA ALA A 89 -7.66 -1.95 3.62
C ALA A 89 -8.83 -1.29 4.37
N VAL A 90 -9.48 -0.30 3.77
CA VAL A 90 -10.66 0.34 4.38
C VAL A 90 -11.79 -0.68 4.57
N ARG A 91 -12.07 -1.57 3.60
CA ARG A 91 -13.09 -2.63 3.82
C ARG A 91 -12.73 -3.58 4.96
N ALA A 92 -11.44 -3.90 5.12
CA ALA A 92 -11.01 -4.79 6.19
C ALA A 92 -11.28 -4.17 7.57
N ALA A 93 -11.23 -2.84 7.71
CA ALA A 93 -11.64 -2.15 8.93
C ALA A 93 -13.15 -2.27 9.24
N TYR A 94 -13.96 -2.68 8.25
CA TYR A 94 -15.41 -2.91 8.41
C TYR A 94 -15.77 -4.39 8.58
N ALA A 95 -14.80 -5.28 8.48
CA ALA A 95 -15.02 -6.71 8.64
C ALA A 95 -14.79 -7.09 10.09
N SER A 96 -15.78 -7.73 10.72
CA SER A 96 -15.58 -8.33 12.04
C SER A 96 -14.71 -9.58 11.93
N ASP A 97 -13.84 -9.78 12.93
CA ASP A 97 -13.00 -10.97 13.02
C ASP A 97 -13.84 -12.21 13.37
N GLY A 98 -13.98 -13.14 12.43
CA GLY A 98 -14.58 -14.44 12.71
C GLY A 98 -15.30 -15.08 11.54
N ILE A 99 -15.57 -16.38 11.66
CA ILE A 99 -16.40 -17.13 10.73
C ILE A 99 -17.87 -16.91 11.12
N LEU A 100 -18.72 -16.59 10.15
CA LEU A 100 -20.18 -16.36 10.29
C LEU A 100 -20.64 -15.06 11.00
N VAL A 101 -19.73 -14.17 11.41
CA VAL A 101 -20.15 -12.91 12.09
C VAL A 101 -21.04 -12.04 11.18
N ASP A 102 -20.67 -11.87 9.91
CA ASP A 102 -21.52 -11.16 8.95
C ASP A 102 -22.91 -11.80 8.81
N ALA A 103 -22.99 -13.13 8.89
CA ALA A 103 -24.27 -13.84 8.77
C ALA A 103 -25.14 -13.62 10.02
N GLU A 104 -24.54 -13.56 11.19
CA GLU A 104 -25.22 -13.22 12.45
C GLU A 104 -25.79 -11.79 12.41
N TYR A 105 -25.00 -10.80 11.99
CA TYR A 105 -25.49 -9.43 11.84
C TYR A 105 -26.59 -9.30 10.80
N GLN A 106 -26.51 -10.02 9.68
CA GLN A 106 -27.58 -10.04 8.68
C GLN A 106 -28.86 -10.71 9.22
N GLN A 107 -28.73 -11.74 10.05
CA GLN A 107 -29.86 -12.35 10.73
C GLN A 107 -30.55 -11.36 11.66
N ALA A 108 -29.79 -10.69 12.54
CA ALA A 108 -30.31 -9.69 13.46
C ALA A 108 -30.99 -8.53 12.73
N LEU A 109 -30.37 -8.01 11.65
CA LEU A 109 -30.97 -6.99 10.79
C LEU A 109 -32.31 -7.45 10.21
N THR A 110 -32.35 -8.66 9.65
CA THR A 110 -33.56 -9.21 9.03
C THR A 110 -34.67 -9.38 10.07
N ALA A 111 -34.34 -9.86 11.27
CA ALA A 111 -35.27 -10.01 12.38
C ALA A 111 -35.84 -8.65 12.82
N ALA A 112 -34.97 -7.65 13.03
CA ALA A 112 -35.37 -6.30 13.42
C ALA A 112 -36.26 -5.63 12.36
N GLN A 113 -35.90 -5.71 11.08
CA GLN A 113 -36.70 -5.16 9.97
C GLN A 113 -38.07 -5.82 9.83
N ASN A 114 -38.14 -7.14 9.98
CA ASN A 114 -39.41 -7.86 9.92
C ASN A 114 -40.33 -7.51 11.10
N TRP A 115 -39.76 -7.39 12.30
CA TRP A 115 -40.50 -6.99 13.49
C TRP A 115 -40.99 -5.54 13.42
N ASP A 116 -40.15 -4.63 12.91
CA ASP A 116 -40.53 -3.24 12.64
C ASP A 116 -41.68 -3.17 11.61
N ALA A 117 -41.57 -3.91 10.50
CA ALA A 117 -42.61 -3.99 9.48
C ALA A 117 -43.92 -4.61 9.99
N ALA A 118 -43.86 -5.46 11.02
CA ALA A 118 -45.03 -6.04 11.70
C ALA A 118 -45.66 -5.08 12.74
N GLY A 119 -45.09 -3.90 12.95
CA GLY A 119 -45.57 -2.92 13.93
C GLY A 119 -45.12 -3.18 15.36
N ARG A 120 -44.03 -3.94 15.54
CA ARG A 120 -43.36 -4.21 16.83
C ARG A 120 -44.28 -4.81 17.90
N PRO A 121 -44.94 -5.97 17.66
CA PRO A 121 -45.76 -6.64 18.68
C PRO A 121 -44.94 -6.98 19.93
N ALA A 122 -45.44 -6.57 21.11
CA ALA A 122 -44.74 -6.75 22.39
C ALA A 122 -44.70 -8.21 22.87
N ASP A 123 -45.57 -9.07 22.34
CA ASP A 123 -45.67 -10.49 22.64
C ASP A 123 -44.89 -11.39 21.68
N ASP A 124 -44.22 -10.81 20.67
CA ASP A 124 -43.47 -11.51 19.63
C ASP A 124 -42.18 -10.75 19.27
N VAL A 125 -41.37 -10.44 20.29
CA VAL A 125 -40.06 -9.80 20.12
C VAL A 125 -39.04 -10.86 19.62
N PRO A 126 -38.31 -10.61 18.52
CA PRO A 126 -37.29 -11.55 18.04
C PRO A 126 -36.14 -11.75 19.03
N ASP A 127 -35.62 -12.97 19.12
CA ASP A 127 -34.50 -13.32 20.01
C ASP A 127 -33.27 -12.42 19.78
N ASP A 128 -32.92 -12.11 18.53
CA ASP A 128 -31.77 -11.26 18.20
C ASP A 128 -31.95 -9.81 18.74
N VAL A 129 -33.17 -9.28 18.68
CA VAL A 129 -33.50 -7.94 19.20
C VAL A 129 -33.53 -7.95 20.73
N GLN A 130 -34.15 -8.98 21.33
CA GLN A 130 -34.23 -9.11 22.78
C GLN A 130 -32.85 -9.31 23.40
N ALA A 131 -31.97 -10.10 22.78
CA ALA A 131 -30.60 -10.29 23.25
C ALA A 131 -29.83 -8.97 23.31
N TRP A 132 -29.99 -8.09 22.31
CA TRP A 132 -29.36 -6.77 22.32
C TRP A 132 -29.96 -5.82 23.35
N ALA A 133 -31.28 -5.83 23.50
CA ALA A 133 -31.99 -5.08 24.54
C ALA A 133 -31.50 -5.47 25.94
N ASP A 134 -31.43 -6.77 26.23
CA ASP A 134 -30.98 -7.30 27.51
C ASP A 134 -29.51 -6.97 27.80
N ALA A 135 -28.64 -7.09 26.78
CA ALA A 135 -27.21 -6.81 26.91
C ALA A 135 -26.93 -5.33 27.20
N THR A 136 -27.71 -4.42 26.62
CA THR A 136 -27.54 -2.97 26.75
C THR A 136 -28.38 -2.34 27.86
N GLY A 137 -29.37 -3.08 28.38
CA GLY A 137 -30.32 -2.57 29.37
C GLY A 137 -31.36 -1.60 28.81
N ASN A 138 -31.54 -1.57 27.49
CA ASN A 138 -32.53 -0.77 26.79
C ASN A 138 -33.80 -1.58 26.46
N ASP A 139 -34.83 -0.93 25.93
CA ASP A 139 -36.02 -1.63 25.44
C ASP A 139 -35.82 -2.22 24.03
N ALA A 140 -36.67 -3.18 23.66
CA ALA A 140 -36.60 -3.86 22.37
C ALA A 140 -36.82 -2.92 21.17
N GLY A 141 -37.59 -1.83 21.33
CA GLY A 141 -37.80 -0.84 20.29
C GLY A 141 -36.51 -0.10 19.97
N TRP A 142 -35.82 0.37 21.02
CA TRP A 142 -34.49 0.97 20.89
C TRP A 142 -33.50 -0.01 20.25
N ALA A 143 -33.48 -1.28 20.70
CA ALA A 143 -32.55 -2.27 20.19
C ALA A 143 -32.75 -2.55 18.70
N ALA A 144 -34.00 -2.62 18.24
CA ALA A 144 -34.30 -2.77 16.81
C ALA A 144 -33.84 -1.56 15.99
N ASP A 145 -34.09 -0.34 16.47
CA ASP A 145 -33.65 0.89 15.80
C ASP A 145 -32.12 0.98 15.71
N ASP A 146 -31.42 0.59 16.77
CA ASP A 146 -29.96 0.57 16.84
C ASP A 146 -29.36 -0.46 15.87
N ILE A 147 -29.88 -1.69 15.83
CA ILE A 147 -29.48 -2.74 14.88
C ILE A 147 -29.66 -2.27 13.43
N ILE A 148 -30.84 -1.70 13.11
CA ILE A 148 -31.15 -1.26 11.75
C ILE A 148 -30.25 -0.09 11.33
N SER A 149 -30.18 0.95 12.16
CA SER A 149 -29.40 2.16 11.84
C SER A 149 -27.91 1.87 11.72
N THR A 150 -27.38 1.00 12.58
CA THR A 150 -26.00 0.55 12.50
C THR A 150 -25.74 -0.19 11.19
N ALA A 151 -26.57 -1.19 10.83
CA ALA A 151 -26.41 -1.94 9.58
C ALA A 151 -26.54 -1.06 8.33
N GLU A 152 -27.40 -0.03 8.35
CA GLU A 152 -27.53 0.96 7.30
C GLU A 152 -26.24 1.79 7.15
N ALA A 153 -25.63 2.21 8.25
CA ALA A 153 -24.35 2.94 8.23
C ALA A 153 -23.22 2.10 7.61
N TRP A 154 -23.08 0.83 8.00
CA TRP A 154 -22.11 -0.10 7.41
C TRP A 154 -22.36 -0.30 5.91
N SER A 155 -23.61 -0.57 5.52
CA SER A 155 -24.00 -0.78 4.11
C SER A 155 -23.74 0.46 3.25
N HIS A 156 -24.01 1.63 3.81
CA HIS A 156 -23.77 2.90 3.16
C HIS A 156 -22.27 3.12 2.92
N ALA A 157 -21.43 2.92 3.93
CA ALA A 157 -19.99 3.06 3.80
C ALA A 157 -19.37 2.08 2.79
N LEU A 158 -19.78 0.81 2.80
CA LEU A 158 -19.33 -0.18 1.79
C LEU A 158 -19.69 0.26 0.37
N SER A 159 -20.88 0.84 0.19
CA SER A 159 -21.32 1.40 -1.08
C SER A 159 -20.49 2.62 -1.49
N GLN A 160 -20.14 3.50 -0.55
CA GLN A 160 -19.25 4.63 -0.79
C GLN A 160 -17.85 4.18 -1.21
N ILE A 161 -17.24 3.23 -0.49
CA ILE A 161 -15.93 2.65 -0.82
C ILE A 161 -15.94 2.05 -2.23
N ARG A 162 -17.00 1.31 -2.57
CA ARG A 162 -17.18 0.75 -3.92
C ARG A 162 -17.22 1.84 -4.97
N ARG A 163 -18.00 2.91 -4.74
CA ARG A 163 -18.13 4.04 -5.66
C ARG A 163 -16.80 4.74 -5.87
N VAL A 164 -16.09 5.12 -4.80
CA VAL A 164 -14.80 5.83 -4.87
C VAL A 164 -13.77 4.98 -5.63
N ARG A 165 -13.66 3.69 -5.31
CA ARG A 165 -12.74 2.79 -6.00
C ARG A 165 -13.04 2.67 -7.49
N LEU A 166 -14.30 2.47 -7.88
CA LEU A 166 -14.65 2.30 -9.29
C LEU A 166 -14.46 3.61 -10.07
N THR A 167 -14.91 4.73 -9.52
CA THR A 167 -14.75 6.05 -10.16
C THR A 167 -13.28 6.44 -10.28
N GLY A 168 -12.46 6.23 -9.26
CA GLY A 168 -11.02 6.50 -9.32
C GLY A 168 -10.29 5.65 -10.35
N LYS A 169 -10.65 4.38 -10.49
CA LYS A 169 -10.08 3.51 -11.52
C LYS A 169 -10.42 3.97 -12.93
N GLU A 170 -11.67 4.35 -13.17
CA GLU A 170 -12.09 4.88 -14.47
C GLU A 170 -11.44 6.24 -14.77
N ALA A 171 -11.30 7.11 -13.77
CA ALA A 171 -10.60 8.38 -13.92
C ALA A 171 -9.12 8.18 -14.30
N ILE A 172 -8.41 7.26 -13.63
CA ILE A 172 -7.04 6.91 -13.98
C ILE A 172 -6.96 6.29 -15.36
N ARG A 173 -7.91 5.44 -15.78
CA ARG A 173 -7.93 4.85 -17.13
C ARG A 173 -8.18 5.88 -18.24
N ALA A 174 -8.99 6.89 -17.97
CA ALA A 174 -9.35 7.92 -18.95
C ALA A 174 -8.30 9.04 -19.08
N ALA A 175 -7.40 9.19 -18.11
CA ALA A 175 -6.39 10.25 -18.11
C ALA A 175 -5.31 10.07 -19.20
N ALA A 176 -4.79 11.18 -19.71
CA ALA A 176 -3.70 11.20 -20.70
C ALA A 176 -2.40 10.60 -20.14
N ASP A 177 -1.50 10.14 -21.01
CA ASP A 177 -0.26 9.44 -20.62
C ASP A 177 0.75 10.32 -19.86
N ASP A 178 0.65 11.64 -20.03
CA ASP A 178 1.43 12.66 -19.34
C ASP A 178 0.78 13.16 -18.03
N ALA A 179 -0.40 12.64 -17.68
CA ALA A 179 -1.07 13.00 -16.44
C ALA A 179 -0.27 12.55 -15.21
N ASP A 180 -0.42 13.31 -14.13
CA ASP A 180 0.06 12.94 -12.81
C ASP A 180 -0.88 11.90 -12.19
N PHE A 181 -0.67 10.63 -12.53
CA PHE A 181 -1.46 9.52 -12.01
C PHE A 181 -1.33 9.37 -10.49
N ASP A 182 -0.20 9.79 -9.91
CA ASP A 182 0.03 9.67 -8.47
C ASP A 182 -0.81 10.66 -7.69
N ALA A 183 -0.84 11.92 -8.13
CA ALA A 183 -1.72 12.95 -7.58
C ALA A 183 -3.20 12.60 -7.80
N LEU A 184 -3.56 12.11 -9.00
CA LEU A 184 -4.94 11.73 -9.29
C LEU A 184 -5.40 10.56 -8.42
N ALA A 185 -4.55 9.54 -8.23
CA ALA A 185 -4.88 8.44 -7.31
C ALA A 185 -4.99 8.90 -5.86
N GLN A 186 -4.13 9.85 -5.44
CA GLN A 186 -4.16 10.37 -4.07
C GLN A 186 -5.51 11.00 -3.73
N GLN A 187 -6.13 11.74 -4.65
CA GLN A 187 -7.47 12.33 -4.43
C GLN A 187 -8.55 11.29 -4.07
N TYR A 188 -8.47 10.08 -4.63
CA TYR A 188 -9.41 8.99 -4.32
C TYR A 188 -9.01 8.23 -3.05
N ILE A 189 -7.71 8.15 -2.77
CA ILE A 189 -7.21 7.58 -1.50
C ILE A 189 -7.64 8.46 -0.33
N ASP A 190 -7.54 9.79 -0.44
CA ASP A 190 -7.98 10.73 0.60
C ASP A 190 -9.49 10.61 0.86
N GLN A 191 -10.30 10.35 -0.18
CA GLN A 191 -11.74 10.07 -0.02
C GLN A 191 -11.99 8.75 0.72
N LEU A 192 -11.19 7.71 0.44
CA LEU A 192 -11.27 6.44 1.17
C LEU A 192 -10.88 6.62 2.65
N GLU A 193 -9.88 7.44 2.93
CA GLU A 193 -9.45 7.82 4.28
C GLU A 193 -10.53 8.57 5.06
N GLN A 194 -11.26 9.47 4.39
CA GLN A 194 -12.41 10.15 5.00
C GLN A 194 -13.55 9.19 5.37
N ILE A 195 -13.78 8.15 4.55
CA ILE A 195 -14.79 7.12 4.86
C ILE A 195 -14.35 6.28 6.06
N GLU A 196 -13.07 5.94 6.16
CA GLU A 196 -12.53 5.19 7.30
C GLU A 196 -12.61 5.98 8.61
N ALA A 197 -12.29 7.28 8.58
CA ALA A 197 -12.39 8.15 9.74
C ALA A 197 -13.83 8.38 10.25
N ALA A 198 -14.85 8.01 9.45
CA ALA A 198 -16.25 8.14 9.79
C ALA A 198 -16.87 6.84 10.34
N VAL A 199 -16.08 5.77 10.50
CA VAL A 199 -16.53 4.50 11.08
C VAL A 199 -16.87 4.69 12.55
N PRO A 200 -18.06 4.29 13.02
CA PRO A 200 -18.33 4.21 14.45
C PRO A 200 -17.40 3.16 15.09
N GLU A 201 -16.59 3.59 16.06
CA GLU A 201 -15.85 2.67 16.93
C GLU A 201 -16.90 1.94 17.81
N ASP A 202 -16.97 0.62 17.66
CA ASP A 202 -17.70 -0.35 18.50
C ASP A 202 -19.20 -0.61 18.20
N MET A 203 -19.48 -1.91 17.93
CA MET A 203 -20.55 -2.69 18.57
C MET A 203 -19.88 -3.74 19.46
#